data_AF-A0A5Q4ENQ2-F1
#
_entry.id   AF-A0A5Q4ENQ2-F1
#
_cell.length_a   1.000
_cell.length_b   1.000
_cell.length_c   1.000
_cell.angle_alpha   90.00
_cell.angle_beta   90.00
_cell.angle_gamma   90.00
#
_symmetry.space_group_name_H-M   'P 1'
#
loop_
_entity.id
_entity.type
_entity.pdbx_description
1 polymer ?
#
loop_
_entity_poly.entity_id
_entity_poly.type
_entity_poly.pdbx_seq_one_letter_code
_entity_poly.pdbx_strand_id
1 'polypeptide(L)'
;MPRYALTFALAAACSTGAAASDLSRLVVFVSALGNDAIVRMEDRNGDGTFNGPEDTTIFFGPGNASGFPGSGSAQSILVLSETEVLAADGEGSGGFTKRVYRLRDMNGDGTSMGAGEAIEYWDGILPGYGGANFDRPKEMWVGPDGAIYLADNNTINFDNDSPEAIWRLEDLNGDGTVNNPGEVTLHLELAPPDMRFAFISEDFKLNSKGQIYFSNQTSSTNTTHIWIIEPDKTLRPFLSADDLFGLDFQKTGMTLHPETENPVVAGWDIAGNRRIMEFVDLDGNGMIDDNSEVQFLYRQDLAATPASWGIPSSVMDVEYAPDGSLFVLDVTNDRIWRLVDLDGDGTFNGPGEVSIVYQASVAAANGGVEIDFPRTIGFVLRAIPGDLTGDGNVGSADLAILLGSWGPCPPAPDPCSADLSGDGAVGSADLAILLGNWGAGR
;
A
#
# COMPACT_ATOMS: atom_id res chain seq x y z
N MET A 1 -2.11 20.35 -14.06
CA MET A 1 -1.62 19.56 -12.93
C MET A 1 -0.24 19.02 -13.29
N PRO A 2 0.72 18.96 -12.36
CA PRO A 2 1.92 18.18 -12.64
C PRO A 2 1.45 16.76 -12.88
N ARG A 3 1.82 16.18 -14.03
CA ARG A 3 1.64 14.75 -14.26
C ARG A 3 2.47 14.08 -13.17
N TYR A 4 1.83 13.33 -12.27
CA TYR A 4 2.52 12.45 -11.34
C TYR A 4 3.24 11.38 -12.17
N ALA A 5 4.41 11.72 -12.70
CA ALA A 5 5.37 10.74 -13.13
C ALA A 5 5.93 10.14 -11.84
N LEU A 6 5.28 9.11 -11.31
CA LEU A 6 5.95 8.17 -10.43
C LEU A 6 7.11 7.60 -11.26
N THR A 7 8.28 8.20 -11.08
CA THR A 7 9.50 7.66 -11.63
C THR A 7 9.85 6.52 -10.70
N PHE A 8 9.43 5.30 -11.03
CA PHE A 8 10.06 4.10 -10.48
C PHE A 8 11.48 4.06 -11.00
N ALA A 9 12.39 4.76 -10.32
CA ALA A 9 13.81 4.50 -10.42
C ALA A 9 14.11 3.38 -9.42
N LEU A 10 13.98 2.14 -9.87
CA LEU A 10 14.52 0.99 -9.17
C LEU A 10 16.05 1.10 -9.26
N ALA A 11 16.68 1.67 -8.25
CA ALA A 11 18.11 1.55 -8.04
C ALA A 11 18.32 0.42 -7.01
N ALA A 12 18.53 -0.80 -7.52
CA ALA A 12 19.06 -1.89 -6.73
C ALA A 12 20.48 -1.52 -6.27
N ALA A 13 20.57 -0.93 -5.07
CA ALA A 13 21.82 -0.81 -4.36
C ALA A 13 22.04 -2.12 -3.59
N CYS A 14 22.78 -3.05 -4.20
CA CYS A 14 23.48 -4.08 -3.44
C CYS A 14 24.47 -3.37 -2.51
N SER A 15 24.03 -3.05 -1.30
CA SER A 15 24.89 -2.53 -0.25
C SER A 15 25.04 -3.61 0.81
N THR A 16 26.29 -4.04 0.96
CA THR A 16 26.70 -4.99 1.97
C THR A 16 26.42 -4.42 3.36
N GLY A 17 25.45 -5.02 4.07
CA GLY A 17 25.29 -5.01 5.53
C GLY A 17 25.46 -3.68 6.25
N ALA A 18 24.41 -2.85 6.29
CA ALA A 18 24.15 -1.85 7.35
C ALA A 18 22.78 -1.14 7.25
N ALA A 19 22.10 -1.13 6.08
CA ALA A 19 20.90 -0.31 5.86
C ALA A 19 19.57 -0.87 6.41
N ALA A 20 19.56 -2.10 6.93
CA ALA A 20 18.32 -2.85 7.16
C ALA A 20 17.52 -2.50 8.43
N SER A 21 18.00 -1.60 9.30
CA SER A 21 17.31 -1.18 10.53
C SER A 21 16.73 0.23 10.47
N ASP A 22 16.90 0.97 9.38
CA ASP A 22 16.51 2.38 9.35
C ASP A 22 15.04 2.55 8.97
N LEU A 23 14.18 2.72 9.98
CA LEU A 23 12.78 3.13 9.79
C LEU A 23 12.61 4.65 9.76
N SER A 24 13.67 5.44 9.95
CA SER A 24 13.57 6.90 10.13
C SER A 24 13.04 7.64 8.90
N ARG A 25 13.09 7.00 7.73
CA ARG A 25 12.55 7.52 6.46
C ARG A 25 11.20 6.97 6.08
N LEU A 26 10.78 5.86 6.68
CA LEU A 26 9.54 5.21 6.31
C LEU A 26 8.38 5.89 7.04
N VAL A 27 7.44 6.43 6.28
CA VAL A 27 6.16 6.91 6.80
C VAL A 27 5.11 5.86 6.49
N VAL A 28 4.46 5.37 7.55
CA VAL A 28 3.46 4.30 7.46
C VAL A 28 2.09 4.89 7.74
N PHE A 29 1.08 4.49 6.96
CA PHE A 29 -0.31 4.81 7.22
C PHE A 29 -1.07 3.51 7.45
N VAL A 30 -1.88 3.46 8.50
CA VAL A 30 -2.70 2.28 8.84
C VAL A 30 -4.14 2.73 9.03
N SER A 31 -5.07 2.09 8.32
CA SER A 31 -6.50 2.21 8.65
C SER A 31 -6.82 1.33 9.85
N ALA A 32 -7.38 1.91 10.91
CA ALA A 32 -7.75 1.24 12.15
C ALA A 32 -9.26 1.39 12.40
N LEU A 33 -10.01 0.31 12.17
CA LEU A 33 -11.47 0.33 12.22
C LEU A 33 -12.02 0.57 13.62
N GLY A 34 -11.39 -0.01 14.64
CA GLY A 34 -11.81 0.17 16.03
C GLY A 34 -11.69 1.63 16.48
N ASN A 35 -10.75 2.37 15.87
CA ASN A 35 -10.54 3.80 16.11
C ASN A 35 -11.37 4.71 15.21
N ASP A 36 -11.96 4.19 14.12
CA ASP A 36 -12.54 5.00 13.03
C ASP A 36 -11.52 6.04 12.50
N ALA A 37 -10.25 5.63 12.40
CA ALA A 37 -9.15 6.53 12.07
C ALA A 37 -8.10 5.91 11.13
N ILE A 38 -7.37 6.79 10.44
CA ILE A 38 -6.09 6.49 9.79
C ILE A 38 -4.98 7.02 10.69
N VAL A 39 -4.08 6.13 11.10
CA VAL A 39 -2.92 6.45 11.93
C VAL A 39 -1.68 6.55 11.05
N ARG A 40 -0.96 7.67 11.16
CA ARG A 40 0.36 7.89 10.56
C ARG A 40 1.43 7.51 11.57
N MET A 41 2.42 6.74 11.14
CA MET A 41 3.52 6.27 11.98
C MET A 41 4.88 6.61 11.37
N GLU A 42 5.83 6.98 12.22
CA GLU A 42 7.20 7.33 11.87
C GLU A 42 8.12 6.96 13.04
N ASP A 43 9.29 6.40 12.79
CA ASP A 43 10.29 6.20 13.84
C ASP A 43 11.02 7.52 14.09
N ARG A 44 10.46 8.38 14.95
CA ARG A 44 11.00 9.73 15.19
C ARG A 44 12.13 9.74 16.20
N ASN A 45 12.20 8.72 17.05
CA ASN A 45 13.24 8.61 18.08
C ASN A 45 14.42 7.73 17.66
N GLY A 46 14.32 7.02 16.52
CA GLY A 46 15.36 6.18 15.95
C GLY A 46 15.56 4.88 16.73
N ASP A 47 14.54 4.38 17.42
CA ASP A 47 14.60 3.15 18.21
C ASP A 47 14.28 1.88 17.40
N GLY A 48 13.96 2.05 16.11
CA GLY A 48 13.63 0.97 15.19
C GLY A 48 12.20 0.47 15.36
N THR A 49 11.33 1.21 16.03
CA THR A 49 9.92 0.88 16.23
C THR A 49 9.01 2.09 16.09
N PHE A 50 7.70 1.85 16.09
CA PHE A 50 6.66 2.87 16.05
C PHE A 50 5.86 2.92 17.36
N ASN A 51 6.48 2.56 18.49
CA ASN A 51 5.80 2.42 19.78
C ASN A 51 5.89 3.67 20.66
N GLY A 52 6.62 4.71 20.26
CA GLY A 52 6.75 5.95 21.01
C GLY A 52 5.52 6.85 20.89
N PRO A 53 5.27 7.74 21.87
CA PRO A 53 4.23 8.75 21.77
C PRO A 53 4.45 9.76 20.64
N GLU A 54 5.71 9.97 20.24
CA GLU A 54 6.10 10.78 19.09
C GLU A 54 5.96 10.07 17.75
N ASP A 55 5.89 8.74 17.76
CA ASP A 55 5.96 7.91 16.55
C ASP A 55 4.60 7.70 15.90
N THR A 56 3.51 8.00 16.60
CA THR A 56 2.15 7.68 16.16
C THR A 56 1.27 8.92 16.24
N THR A 57 0.49 9.18 15.20
CA THR A 57 -0.40 10.34 15.13
C THR A 57 -1.68 9.97 14.38
N ILE A 58 -2.84 10.40 14.89
CA ILE A 58 -4.09 10.29 14.12
C ILE A 58 -3.97 11.25 12.93
N PHE A 59 -3.77 10.71 11.73
CA PHE A 59 -3.71 11.48 10.51
C PHE A 59 -5.10 11.99 10.12
N PHE A 60 -6.10 11.11 10.20
CA PHE A 60 -7.49 11.46 9.96
C PHE A 60 -8.41 10.60 10.82
N GLY A 61 -9.49 11.16 11.33
CA GLY A 61 -10.39 10.45 12.23
C GLY A 61 -11.51 11.33 12.80
N PRO A 62 -12.21 10.85 13.84
CA PRO A 62 -13.36 11.53 14.41
C PRO A 62 -12.97 12.87 15.02
N GLY A 63 -13.85 13.88 14.85
CA GLY A 63 -13.61 15.23 15.38
C GLY A 63 -12.73 16.12 14.49
N ASN A 64 -12.44 15.72 13.25
CA ASN A 64 -11.82 16.60 12.25
C ASN A 64 -12.68 17.85 12.02
N ALA A 65 -12.02 18.98 11.75
CA ALA A 65 -12.65 20.26 11.49
C ALA A 65 -13.30 20.36 10.10
N SER A 66 -13.09 19.37 9.22
CA SER A 66 -13.81 19.23 7.95
C SER A 66 -15.24 18.70 8.15
N GLY A 67 -15.56 18.17 9.33
CA GLY A 67 -16.91 17.76 9.71
C GLY A 67 -17.33 16.35 9.24
N PHE A 68 -16.38 15.54 8.76
CA PHE A 68 -16.62 14.15 8.43
C PHE A 68 -16.63 13.28 9.69
N PRO A 69 -17.36 12.15 9.71
CA PRO A 69 -17.51 11.33 10.92
C PRO A 69 -16.21 10.68 11.41
N GLY A 70 -15.25 10.47 10.52
CA GLY A 70 -14.00 9.73 10.76
C GLY A 70 -13.50 9.15 9.43
N SER A 71 -12.58 8.18 9.48
CA SER A 71 -12.23 7.39 8.28
C SER A 71 -13.38 6.50 7.81
N GLY A 72 -14.43 6.38 8.61
CA GLY A 72 -15.42 5.33 8.52
C GLY A 72 -14.75 3.98 8.73
N SER A 73 -15.30 2.99 8.04
CA SER A 73 -14.66 1.70 7.92
C SER A 73 -13.76 1.67 6.68
N ALA A 74 -12.72 2.50 6.64
CA ALA A 74 -11.81 2.58 5.49
C ALA A 74 -11.17 1.20 5.25
N GLN A 75 -11.62 0.52 4.20
CA GLN A 75 -11.17 -0.84 3.84
C GLN A 75 -9.95 -0.81 2.93
N SER A 76 -9.76 0.29 2.21
CA SER A 76 -8.60 0.55 1.38
C SER A 76 -8.10 1.98 1.58
N ILE A 77 -6.79 2.12 1.67
CA ILE A 77 -6.09 3.41 1.61
C ILE A 77 -5.12 3.39 0.43
N LEU A 78 -4.93 4.54 -0.21
CA LEU A 78 -3.91 4.75 -1.23
C LEU A 78 -3.06 5.95 -0.80
N VAL A 79 -1.80 5.67 -0.46
CA VAL A 79 -0.82 6.70 -0.09
C VAL A 79 -0.25 7.30 -1.38
N LEU A 80 -0.57 8.56 -1.65
CA LEU A 80 -0.08 9.28 -2.84
C LEU A 80 1.20 10.05 -2.55
N SER A 81 1.35 10.54 -1.31
CA SER A 81 2.55 11.19 -0.80
C SER A 81 2.56 11.13 0.73
N GLU A 82 3.62 11.65 1.36
CA GLU A 82 3.70 11.83 2.81
C GLU A 82 2.57 12.68 3.41
N THR A 83 1.95 13.54 2.58
CA THR A 83 0.92 14.49 3.02
C THR A 83 -0.44 14.19 2.40
N GLU A 84 -0.57 13.17 1.55
CA GLU A 84 -1.78 12.93 0.77
C GLU A 84 -2.16 11.44 0.72
N VAL A 85 -3.36 11.14 1.20
CA VAL A 85 -3.93 9.78 1.25
C VAL A 85 -5.35 9.80 0.71
N LEU A 86 -5.71 8.82 -0.11
CA LEU A 86 -7.11 8.50 -0.40
C LEU A 86 -7.58 7.39 0.52
N ALA A 87 -8.81 7.49 1.03
CA ALA A 87 -9.40 6.49 1.90
C ALA A 87 -10.79 6.11 1.39
N ALA A 88 -11.00 4.83 1.08
CA ALA A 88 -12.28 4.32 0.62
C ALA A 88 -13.05 3.64 1.76
N ASP A 89 -14.17 4.25 2.15
CA ASP A 89 -15.05 3.78 3.22
C ASP A 89 -16.13 2.83 2.66
N GLY A 90 -16.10 1.57 3.10
CA GLY A 90 -17.00 0.51 2.63
C GLY A 90 -18.07 0.05 3.61
N GLU A 91 -17.86 0.15 4.92
CA GLU A 91 -18.74 -0.49 5.91
C GLU A 91 -19.57 0.51 6.71
N GLY A 92 -20.83 0.67 6.31
CA GLY A 92 -21.82 1.51 6.98
C GLY A 92 -22.97 0.70 7.59
N SER A 93 -22.76 0.05 8.75
CA SER A 93 -23.92 -0.28 9.60
C SER A 93 -24.30 0.98 10.40
N GLY A 94 -25.20 1.80 9.85
CA GLY A 94 -25.65 3.02 10.54
C GLY A 94 -26.01 4.24 9.68
N GLY A 95 -26.06 4.12 8.34
CA GLY A 95 -26.42 5.25 7.48
C GLY A 95 -25.25 6.18 7.15
N PHE A 96 -24.01 5.71 7.33
CA PHE A 96 -22.86 6.33 6.68
C PHE A 96 -22.89 6.03 5.19
N THR A 97 -22.39 6.99 4.43
CA THR A 97 -22.46 7.01 2.97
C THR A 97 -21.10 6.57 2.46
N LYS A 98 -21.09 5.52 1.66
CA LYS A 98 -19.90 4.89 1.10
C LYS A 98 -19.21 5.86 0.16
N ARG A 99 -17.98 6.25 0.47
CA ARG A 99 -17.27 7.37 -0.17
C ARG A 99 -15.79 7.08 -0.32
N VAL A 100 -15.16 7.84 -1.21
CA VAL A 100 -13.70 8.02 -1.18
C VAL A 100 -13.41 9.40 -0.64
N TYR A 101 -12.64 9.48 0.42
CA TYR A 101 -12.11 10.73 0.97
C TYR A 101 -10.73 11.00 0.39
N ARG A 102 -10.45 12.28 0.11
CA ARG A 102 -9.10 12.76 -0.15
C ARG A 102 -8.63 13.57 1.04
N LEU A 103 -7.52 13.13 1.62
CA LEU A 103 -6.96 13.62 2.87
C LEU A 103 -5.63 14.28 2.57
N ARG A 104 -5.47 15.53 2.99
CA ARG A 104 -4.31 16.36 2.69
C ARG A 104 -3.89 17.13 3.92
N ASP A 105 -2.68 16.87 4.40
CA ASP A 105 -2.02 17.78 5.32
C ASP A 105 -1.61 19.05 4.56
N MET A 106 -2.45 20.08 4.66
CA MET A 106 -2.26 21.35 3.94
C MET A 106 -1.40 22.34 4.71
N ASN A 107 -1.28 22.15 6.03
CA ASN A 107 -0.64 23.11 6.93
C ASN A 107 0.72 22.61 7.46
N GLY A 108 1.09 21.36 7.17
CA GLY A 108 2.37 20.73 7.53
C GLY A 108 2.43 20.29 9.00
N ASP A 109 1.30 20.10 9.68
CA ASP A 109 1.24 19.68 11.08
C ASP A 109 1.28 18.16 11.29
N GLY A 110 1.37 17.41 10.19
CA GLY A 110 1.42 15.94 10.18
C GLY A 110 0.04 15.29 10.24
N THR A 111 -1.05 16.05 10.11
CA THR A 111 -2.43 15.56 10.14
C THR A 111 -3.26 16.15 9.00
N SER A 112 -4.40 15.51 8.73
CA SER A 112 -5.46 15.97 7.83
C SER A 112 -6.75 16.26 8.64
N MET A 113 -6.59 16.78 9.86
CA MET A 113 -7.68 17.02 10.82
C MET A 113 -8.26 18.44 10.74
N GLY A 114 -7.60 19.35 10.04
CA GLY A 114 -7.97 20.74 9.83
C GLY A 114 -9.16 20.94 8.91
N ALA A 115 -9.61 22.19 8.82
CA ALA A 115 -10.75 22.56 7.98
C ALA A 115 -10.33 22.58 6.49
N GLY A 116 -10.99 21.76 5.67
CA GLY A 116 -10.69 21.64 4.23
C GLY A 116 -9.55 20.68 3.90
N GLU A 117 -8.91 20.07 4.90
CA GLU A 117 -7.86 19.07 4.72
C GLU A 117 -8.42 17.73 4.27
N ALA A 118 -9.66 17.41 4.68
CA ALA A 118 -10.41 16.29 4.14
C ALA A 118 -11.51 16.82 3.21
N ILE A 119 -11.69 16.17 2.06
CA ILE A 119 -12.79 16.40 1.13
C ILE A 119 -13.41 15.07 0.67
N GLU A 120 -14.68 15.11 0.25
CA GLU A 120 -15.28 14.01 -0.51
C GLU A 120 -14.66 14.02 -1.91
N TYR A 121 -13.83 13.02 -2.21
CA TYR A 121 -13.24 12.83 -3.53
C TYR A 121 -14.25 12.20 -4.48
N TRP A 122 -14.99 11.20 -3.99
CA TRP A 122 -16.08 10.54 -4.69
C TRP A 122 -17.23 10.25 -3.72
N ASP A 123 -18.46 10.53 -4.14
CA ASP A 123 -19.70 10.22 -3.41
C ASP A 123 -20.05 8.72 -3.37
N GLY A 124 -19.25 7.91 -4.07
CA GLY A 124 -19.37 6.47 -4.17
C GLY A 124 -20.50 5.98 -5.06
N ILE A 125 -21.24 6.86 -5.75
CA ILE A 125 -22.36 6.48 -6.60
C ILE A 125 -21.82 5.90 -7.92
N LEU A 126 -22.28 4.70 -8.25
CA LEU A 126 -21.87 3.93 -9.42
C LEU A 126 -22.60 4.42 -10.69
N PRO A 127 -21.87 4.92 -11.71
CA PRO A 127 -22.46 5.31 -12.97
C PRO A 127 -23.11 4.11 -13.68
N GLY A 128 -24.38 4.24 -14.05
CA GLY A 128 -25.12 3.20 -14.79
C GLY A 128 -25.83 2.15 -13.92
N TYR A 129 -25.70 2.21 -12.59
CA TYR A 129 -26.29 1.23 -11.67
C TYR A 129 -27.40 1.85 -10.79
N GLY A 130 -28.26 2.68 -11.38
CA GLY A 130 -29.50 3.14 -10.72
C GLY A 130 -29.32 3.98 -9.45
N GLY A 131 -28.13 4.54 -9.22
CA GLY A 131 -27.81 5.26 -7.98
C GLY A 131 -27.30 4.37 -6.85
N ALA A 132 -26.98 3.09 -7.12
CA ALA A 132 -26.27 2.23 -6.20
C ALA A 132 -24.89 2.82 -5.86
N ASN A 133 -24.40 2.53 -4.66
CA ASN A 133 -23.04 2.83 -4.27
C ASN A 133 -22.14 1.60 -4.49
N PHE A 134 -20.82 1.79 -4.57
CA PHE A 134 -19.87 0.69 -4.34
C PHE A 134 -20.15 0.03 -2.97
N ASP A 135 -19.66 -1.15 -2.67
CA ASP A 135 -20.02 -1.86 -1.42
C ASP A 135 -18.84 -2.13 -0.50
N ARG A 136 -17.80 -2.80 -0.98
CA ARG A 136 -16.61 -3.15 -0.20
C ARG A 136 -15.39 -2.82 -1.05
N PRO A 137 -14.89 -1.59 -1.00
CA PRO A 137 -13.67 -1.23 -1.71
C PRO A 137 -12.53 -2.08 -1.13
N LYS A 138 -11.93 -2.91 -1.97
CA LYS A 138 -10.86 -3.81 -1.57
C LYS A 138 -9.51 -3.16 -1.67
N GLU A 139 -9.26 -2.52 -2.80
CA GLU A 139 -7.95 -1.96 -3.09
C GLU A 139 -8.07 -0.78 -4.03
N MET A 140 -7.20 0.21 -3.81
CA MET A 140 -7.01 1.34 -4.70
C MET A 140 -5.57 1.38 -5.15
N TRP A 141 -5.35 1.70 -6.43
CA TRP A 141 -4.01 1.87 -6.98
C TRP A 141 -3.99 2.96 -8.04
N VAL A 142 -2.79 3.46 -8.33
CA VAL A 142 -2.56 4.35 -9.49
C VAL A 142 -2.21 3.48 -10.70
N GLY A 143 -2.98 3.58 -11.78
CA GLY A 143 -2.70 2.87 -13.01
C GLY A 143 -1.55 3.51 -13.81
N PRO A 144 -1.05 2.81 -14.84
CA PRO A 144 0.05 3.32 -15.69
C PRO A 144 -0.35 4.55 -16.50
N ASP A 145 -1.64 4.83 -16.64
CA ASP A 145 -2.20 6.04 -17.25
C ASP A 145 -2.33 7.21 -16.27
N GLY A 146 -1.96 7.02 -14.99
CA GLY A 146 -2.04 8.02 -13.93
C GLY A 146 -3.43 8.20 -13.32
N ALA A 147 -4.44 7.45 -13.77
CA ALA A 147 -5.75 7.42 -13.14
C ALA A 147 -5.73 6.55 -11.89
N ILE A 148 -6.67 6.80 -10.97
CA ILE A 148 -6.88 5.95 -9.80
C ILE A 148 -7.85 4.84 -10.19
N TYR A 149 -7.59 3.63 -9.71
CA TYR A 149 -8.47 2.49 -9.87
C TYR A 149 -8.92 2.03 -8.50
N LEU A 150 -10.16 1.59 -8.39
CA LEU A 150 -10.76 1.06 -7.17
C LEU A 150 -11.42 -0.28 -7.50
N ALA A 151 -10.94 -1.36 -6.89
CA ALA A 151 -11.60 -2.65 -6.92
C ALA A 151 -12.68 -2.71 -5.84
N ASP A 152 -13.91 -3.02 -6.23
CA ASP A 152 -15.06 -3.16 -5.35
C ASP A 152 -15.57 -4.60 -5.35
N ASN A 153 -15.69 -5.20 -4.17
CA ASN A 153 -16.21 -6.55 -3.98
C ASN A 153 -17.63 -6.52 -3.42
N ASN A 154 -18.62 -6.83 -4.27
CA ASN A 154 -20.02 -6.90 -3.84
C ASN A 154 -20.52 -8.32 -3.50
N THR A 155 -19.63 -9.32 -3.35
CA THR A 155 -20.03 -10.73 -3.27
C THR A 155 -20.69 -11.12 -1.94
N ILE A 156 -20.59 -10.29 -0.89
CA ILE A 156 -21.01 -10.65 0.48
C ILE A 156 -22.31 -9.93 0.91
N ASN A 157 -22.79 -8.90 0.20
CA ASN A 157 -24.10 -8.28 0.47
C ASN A 157 -25.16 -8.79 -0.51
N PHE A 158 -26.33 -9.17 0.03
CA PHE A 158 -27.44 -9.76 -0.74
C PHE A 158 -28.20 -8.76 -1.62
N ASP A 159 -27.68 -7.54 -1.73
CA ASP A 159 -28.27 -6.42 -2.44
C ASP A 159 -27.80 -6.49 -3.90
N ASN A 160 -28.69 -6.91 -4.79
CA ASN A 160 -28.41 -7.20 -6.21
C ASN A 160 -28.22 -5.93 -7.08
N ASP A 161 -27.74 -4.82 -6.49
CA ASP A 161 -27.81 -3.51 -7.11
C ASP A 161 -26.44 -2.99 -7.62
N SER A 162 -25.32 -3.57 -7.20
CA SER A 162 -23.95 -3.22 -7.66
C SER A 162 -23.16 -4.45 -8.16
N PRO A 163 -22.21 -4.28 -9.10
CA PRO A 163 -21.36 -5.36 -9.60
C PRO A 163 -20.14 -5.58 -8.70
N GLU A 164 -19.48 -6.73 -8.85
CA GLU A 164 -18.06 -6.85 -8.49
C GLU A 164 -17.25 -6.32 -9.66
N ALA A 165 -16.49 -5.25 -9.45
CA ALA A 165 -15.90 -4.50 -10.55
C ALA A 165 -14.67 -3.69 -10.15
N ILE A 166 -13.88 -3.35 -11.16
CA ILE A 166 -12.82 -2.37 -11.08
C ILE A 166 -13.34 -1.08 -11.72
N TRP A 167 -13.30 -0.01 -10.95
CA TRP A 167 -13.69 1.34 -11.35
C TRP A 167 -12.45 2.16 -11.62
N ARG A 168 -12.51 3.00 -12.66
CA ARG A 168 -11.48 3.99 -12.99
C ARG A 168 -11.98 5.38 -12.63
N LEU A 169 -11.20 6.09 -11.84
CA LEU A 169 -11.44 7.41 -11.29
C LEU A 169 -10.41 8.39 -11.87
N GLU A 170 -10.87 9.37 -12.64
CA GLU A 170 -10.04 10.41 -13.24
C GLU A 170 -10.75 11.76 -13.10
N ASP A 171 -10.08 12.72 -12.46
CA ASP A 171 -10.52 14.10 -12.37
C ASP A 171 -10.28 14.79 -13.73
N LEU A 172 -11.32 14.82 -14.57
CA LEU A 172 -11.24 15.28 -15.96
C LEU A 172 -11.32 16.80 -16.07
N ASN A 173 -12.00 17.46 -15.13
CA ASN A 173 -12.22 18.90 -15.17
C ASN A 173 -11.20 19.70 -14.33
N GLY A 174 -10.44 19.00 -13.49
CA GLY A 174 -9.40 19.51 -12.63
C GLY A 174 -9.87 20.24 -11.37
N ASP A 175 -11.06 19.90 -10.87
CA ASP A 175 -11.64 20.49 -9.67
C ASP A 175 -11.20 19.82 -8.36
N GLY A 176 -10.45 18.72 -8.45
CA GLY A 176 -9.91 17.97 -7.34
C GLY A 176 -10.78 16.80 -6.87
N THR A 177 -11.93 16.57 -7.50
CA THR A 177 -12.91 15.51 -7.20
C THR A 177 -13.22 14.66 -8.44
N VAL A 178 -13.95 13.55 -8.26
CA VAL A 178 -14.42 12.67 -9.35
C VAL A 178 -15.93 12.46 -9.27
N ASN A 179 -16.70 13.55 -9.35
CA ASN A 179 -18.15 13.56 -9.19
C ASN A 179 -18.90 14.03 -10.45
N ASN A 180 -18.19 14.35 -11.53
CA ASN A 180 -18.79 14.79 -12.78
C ASN A 180 -19.03 13.62 -13.74
N PRO A 181 -19.95 13.77 -14.70
CA PRO A 181 -20.19 12.75 -15.73
C PRO A 181 -18.91 12.37 -16.48
N GLY A 182 -18.53 11.10 -16.40
CA GLY A 182 -17.36 10.54 -17.09
C GLY A 182 -16.08 10.49 -16.26
N GLU A 183 -16.04 11.09 -15.06
CA GLU A 183 -14.87 11.02 -14.16
C GLU A 183 -14.73 9.66 -13.48
N VAL A 184 -15.87 8.99 -13.27
CA VAL A 184 -15.92 7.60 -12.85
C VAL A 184 -16.42 6.74 -14.01
N THR A 185 -15.67 5.70 -14.35
CA THR A 185 -16.02 4.76 -15.43
C THR A 185 -15.76 3.33 -15.00
N LEU A 186 -16.59 2.40 -15.49
CA LEU A 186 -16.35 0.97 -15.31
C LEU A 186 -15.10 0.57 -16.12
N HIS A 187 -14.04 0.14 -15.44
CA HIS A 187 -12.87 -0.40 -16.11
C HIS A 187 -13.12 -1.85 -16.54
N LEU A 188 -13.55 -2.69 -15.61
CA LEU A 188 -13.85 -4.10 -15.84
C LEU A 188 -14.91 -4.59 -14.86
N GLU A 189 -15.95 -5.25 -15.37
CA GLU A 189 -16.89 -6.01 -14.55
C GLU A 189 -16.34 -7.44 -14.36
N LEU A 190 -16.13 -7.84 -13.12
CA LEU A 190 -15.65 -9.18 -12.75
C LEU A 190 -16.82 -10.14 -12.57
N ALA A 191 -17.89 -9.66 -11.94
CA ALA A 191 -19.16 -10.38 -11.84
C ALA A 191 -20.35 -9.40 -11.89
N PRO A 192 -21.41 -9.72 -12.64
CA PRO A 192 -22.62 -8.91 -12.66
C PRO A 192 -23.38 -9.04 -11.32
N PRO A 193 -24.28 -8.10 -10.99
CA PRO A 193 -24.99 -8.07 -9.70
C PRO A 193 -25.81 -9.33 -9.38
N ASP A 194 -26.24 -10.10 -10.40
CA ASP A 194 -27.03 -11.31 -10.25
C ASP A 194 -26.18 -12.59 -10.11
N MET A 195 -24.87 -12.52 -10.34
CA MET A 195 -23.96 -13.67 -10.25
C MET A 195 -23.38 -13.81 -8.84
N ARG A 196 -24.14 -14.46 -7.96
CA ARG A 196 -23.73 -14.75 -6.58
C ARG A 196 -22.63 -15.82 -6.56
N PHE A 197 -21.52 -15.54 -5.86
CA PHE A 197 -20.41 -16.48 -5.56
C PHE A 197 -19.43 -16.83 -6.70
N ALA A 198 -19.29 -16.02 -7.76
CA ALA A 198 -18.30 -16.30 -8.80
C ALA A 198 -16.84 -16.08 -8.31
N PHE A 199 -16.59 -14.97 -7.62
CA PHE A 199 -15.29 -14.64 -7.03
C PHE A 199 -15.55 -13.93 -5.68
N ILE A 200 -15.01 -14.45 -4.57
CA ILE A 200 -14.85 -13.62 -3.37
C ILE A 200 -13.48 -12.99 -3.51
N SER A 201 -13.35 -11.92 -4.30
CA SER A 201 -12.04 -11.31 -4.54
C SER A 201 -11.58 -10.52 -3.31
N GLU A 202 -10.36 -10.76 -2.86
CA GLU A 202 -9.89 -10.17 -1.58
C GLU A 202 -8.82 -9.11 -1.78
N ASP A 203 -7.75 -9.46 -2.50
CA ASP A 203 -6.59 -8.58 -2.73
C ASP A 203 -6.42 -8.35 -4.24
N PHE A 204 -5.99 -7.16 -4.66
CA PHE A 204 -5.77 -6.78 -6.06
C PHE A 204 -4.44 -6.05 -6.23
N LYS A 205 -3.50 -6.63 -6.96
CA LYS A 205 -2.18 -6.02 -7.16
C LYS A 205 -1.87 -5.80 -8.62
N LEU A 206 -1.54 -4.56 -8.97
CA LEU A 206 -1.14 -4.13 -10.30
C LEU A 206 0.40 -4.18 -10.42
N ASN A 207 0.91 -4.83 -11.46
CA ASN A 207 2.34 -4.75 -11.81
C ASN A 207 2.65 -3.66 -12.85
N SER A 208 3.93 -3.36 -13.08
CA SER A 208 4.35 -2.35 -14.07
C SER A 208 3.96 -2.68 -15.51
N LYS A 209 3.66 -3.96 -15.82
CA LYS A 209 3.19 -4.41 -17.14
C LYS A 209 1.71 -4.12 -17.37
N GLY A 210 0.99 -3.61 -16.36
CA GLY A 210 -0.45 -3.36 -16.43
C GLY A 210 -1.31 -4.60 -16.19
N GLN A 211 -0.72 -5.68 -15.66
CA GLN A 211 -1.44 -6.88 -15.28
C GLN A 211 -1.94 -6.74 -13.83
N ILE A 212 -3.18 -7.16 -13.59
CA ILE A 212 -3.78 -7.13 -12.25
C ILE A 212 -3.92 -8.57 -11.76
N TYR A 213 -3.18 -8.91 -10.71
CA TYR A 213 -3.36 -10.15 -9.98
C TYR A 213 -4.43 -9.95 -8.94
N PHE A 214 -5.35 -10.90 -8.81
CA PHE A 214 -6.28 -10.89 -7.68
C PHE A 214 -6.48 -12.28 -7.13
N SER A 215 -6.63 -12.35 -5.81
CA SER A 215 -6.92 -13.59 -5.11
C SER A 215 -8.42 -13.74 -4.89
N ASN A 216 -8.94 -14.96 -4.99
CA ASN A 216 -10.32 -15.24 -4.59
C ASN A 216 -10.43 -16.45 -3.67
N GLN A 217 -11.37 -16.37 -2.72
CA GLN A 217 -11.77 -17.52 -1.90
C GLN A 217 -13.02 -18.19 -2.46
N THR A 218 -12.99 -19.52 -2.62
CA THR A 218 -14.18 -20.32 -2.86
C THR A 218 -14.71 -20.83 -1.51
N SER A 219 -15.96 -20.48 -1.18
CA SER A 219 -16.59 -20.58 0.15
C SER A 219 -16.72 -21.99 0.77
N SER A 220 -16.14 -23.03 0.17
CA SER A 220 -16.24 -24.41 0.67
C SER A 220 -14.92 -25.16 0.84
N THR A 221 -13.79 -24.63 0.34
CA THR A 221 -12.53 -25.39 0.28
C THR A 221 -11.32 -24.68 0.90
N ASN A 222 -11.41 -23.38 1.25
CA ASN A 222 -10.27 -22.56 1.73
C ASN A 222 -9.04 -22.64 0.80
N THR A 223 -9.26 -22.90 -0.50
CA THR A 223 -8.22 -23.08 -1.50
C THR A 223 -7.85 -21.75 -2.14
N THR A 224 -6.56 -21.42 -2.13
CA THR A 224 -6.02 -20.15 -2.63
C THR A 224 -5.93 -20.13 -4.16
N HIS A 225 -6.81 -19.38 -4.81
CA HIS A 225 -6.75 -19.14 -6.25
C HIS A 225 -6.20 -17.74 -6.50
N ILE A 226 -5.33 -17.62 -7.51
CA ILE A 226 -4.85 -16.34 -8.03
C ILE A 226 -5.23 -16.28 -9.50
N TRP A 227 -5.88 -15.19 -9.87
CA TRP A 227 -6.24 -14.85 -11.23
C TRP A 227 -5.40 -13.69 -11.70
N ILE A 228 -5.25 -13.58 -13.01
CA ILE A 228 -4.60 -12.45 -13.65
C ILE A 228 -5.53 -11.87 -14.70
N ILE A 229 -5.63 -10.55 -14.67
CA ILE A 229 -6.30 -9.73 -15.68
C ILE A 229 -5.19 -9.11 -16.51
N GLU A 230 -5.15 -9.48 -17.79
CA GLU A 230 -4.20 -8.92 -18.75
C GLU A 230 -4.56 -7.47 -19.11
N PRO A 231 -3.63 -6.66 -19.66
CA PRO A 231 -3.92 -5.28 -20.07
C PRO A 231 -5.04 -5.16 -21.10
N ASP A 232 -5.29 -6.21 -21.88
CA ASP A 232 -6.41 -6.30 -22.83
C ASP A 232 -7.75 -6.73 -22.17
N LYS A 233 -7.77 -6.83 -20.83
CA LYS A 233 -8.87 -7.25 -19.97
C LYS A 233 -9.22 -8.73 -20.08
N THR A 234 -8.36 -9.55 -20.67
CA THR A 234 -8.52 -11.00 -20.64
C THR A 234 -8.29 -11.52 -19.22
N LEU A 235 -9.25 -12.27 -18.70
CA LEU A 235 -9.16 -12.95 -17.42
C LEU A 235 -8.71 -14.40 -17.62
N ARG A 236 -7.70 -14.82 -16.86
CA ARG A 236 -7.24 -16.23 -16.84
C ARG A 236 -6.73 -16.62 -15.44
N PRO A 237 -6.77 -17.91 -15.09
CA PRO A 237 -6.12 -18.35 -13.87
C PRO A 237 -4.61 -18.12 -13.97
N PHE A 238 -3.97 -17.89 -12.83
CA PHE A 238 -2.52 -17.85 -12.65
C PHE A 238 -2.10 -18.96 -11.68
N LEU A 239 -2.83 -19.12 -10.57
CA LEU A 239 -2.72 -20.26 -9.67
C LEU A 239 -4.11 -20.87 -9.48
N SER A 240 -4.28 -22.12 -9.92
CA SER A 240 -5.48 -22.91 -9.65
C SER A 240 -5.23 -23.84 -8.46
N ALA A 241 -6.11 -23.78 -7.47
CA ALA A 241 -5.79 -24.16 -6.11
C ALA A 241 -5.99 -25.65 -5.77
N ASP A 242 -6.07 -26.53 -6.77
CA ASP A 242 -6.50 -27.91 -6.52
C ASP A 242 -5.47 -28.76 -5.77
N ASP A 243 -4.22 -28.29 -5.66
CA ASP A 243 -3.28 -28.63 -4.60
C ASP A 243 -2.05 -27.75 -4.86
N LEU A 244 -1.66 -26.86 -3.93
CA LEU A 244 -0.33 -26.21 -3.93
C LEU A 244 0.74 -27.31 -3.69
N PHE A 245 0.80 -28.27 -4.59
CA PHE A 245 1.64 -29.46 -4.57
C PHE A 245 1.54 -30.24 -3.24
N GLY A 246 0.34 -30.28 -2.64
CA GLY A 246 0.04 -30.94 -1.37
C GLY A 246 0.26 -30.10 -0.11
N LEU A 247 0.42 -28.78 -0.23
CA LEU A 247 0.59 -27.88 0.91
C LEU A 247 -0.73 -27.49 1.63
N ASP A 248 -1.91 -27.77 1.05
CA ASP A 248 -3.24 -27.38 1.57
C ASP A 248 -3.19 -26.02 2.32
N PHE A 249 -3.07 -24.94 1.54
CA PHE A 249 -2.65 -23.64 2.05
C PHE A 249 -3.78 -22.61 2.08
N GLN A 250 -3.96 -21.97 3.23
CA GLN A 250 -4.94 -20.91 3.47
C GLN A 250 -4.25 -19.55 3.41
N LYS A 251 -4.54 -18.79 2.35
CA LYS A 251 -4.08 -17.42 2.14
C LYS A 251 -4.78 -16.46 3.08
N THR A 252 -4.03 -15.47 3.56
CA THR A 252 -4.56 -14.33 4.33
C THR A 252 -4.14 -12.98 3.81
N GLY A 253 -3.18 -12.90 2.90
CA GLY A 253 -2.85 -11.67 2.20
C GLY A 253 -2.02 -11.95 0.96
N MET A 254 -2.01 -11.01 0.04
CA MET A 254 -1.22 -11.06 -1.19
C MET A 254 -0.62 -9.69 -1.48
N THR A 255 0.61 -9.66 -1.99
CA THR A 255 1.29 -8.48 -2.53
C THR A 255 2.11 -8.87 -3.76
N LEU A 256 2.88 -7.95 -4.33
CA LEU A 256 3.86 -8.24 -5.38
C LEU A 256 5.28 -8.02 -4.86
N HIS A 257 6.18 -8.93 -5.18
CA HIS A 257 7.60 -8.73 -4.90
C HIS A 257 8.11 -7.51 -5.70
N PRO A 258 8.81 -6.54 -5.08
CA PRO A 258 9.14 -5.26 -5.72
C PRO A 258 10.09 -5.39 -6.92
N GLU A 259 10.97 -6.38 -6.93
CA GLU A 259 11.93 -6.59 -8.03
C GLU A 259 11.39 -7.45 -9.18
N THR A 260 10.69 -8.55 -8.86
CA THR A 260 10.22 -9.53 -9.85
C THR A 260 8.80 -9.26 -10.32
N GLU A 261 8.04 -8.50 -9.53
CA GLU A 261 6.60 -8.23 -9.69
C GLU A 261 5.74 -9.49 -9.72
N ASN A 262 6.22 -10.56 -9.10
CA ASN A 262 5.49 -11.81 -8.95
C ASN A 262 4.56 -11.77 -7.72
N PRO A 263 3.43 -12.48 -7.75
CA PRO A 263 2.58 -12.63 -6.58
C PRO A 263 3.32 -13.25 -5.39
N VAL A 264 3.27 -12.55 -4.26
CA VAL A 264 3.73 -13.01 -2.95
C VAL A 264 2.50 -13.19 -2.06
N VAL A 265 2.39 -14.34 -1.42
CA VAL A 265 1.24 -14.69 -0.60
C VAL A 265 1.68 -15.11 0.81
N ALA A 266 0.99 -14.56 1.80
CA ALA A 266 1.12 -14.92 3.21
C ALA A 266 -0.06 -15.78 3.67
N GLY A 267 0.19 -16.73 4.57
CA GLY A 267 -0.84 -17.63 5.09
C GLY A 267 -0.29 -18.81 5.89
N TRP A 268 -1.05 -19.91 5.97
CA TRP A 268 -0.64 -21.13 6.66
C TRP A 268 -1.00 -22.42 5.95
N ASP A 269 -0.17 -23.44 6.19
CA ASP A 269 -0.43 -24.82 5.77
C ASP A 269 -1.38 -25.56 6.74
N ILE A 270 -1.85 -26.75 6.35
CA ILE A 270 -2.69 -27.63 7.19
C ILE A 270 -2.08 -28.03 8.53
N ALA A 271 -0.75 -28.02 8.64
CA ALA A 271 -0.06 -28.27 9.90
C ALA A 271 -0.06 -27.02 10.80
N GLY A 272 -0.59 -25.90 10.31
CA GLY A 272 -0.67 -24.62 10.99
C GLY A 272 0.62 -23.79 10.92
N ASN A 273 1.62 -24.21 10.15
CA ASN A 273 2.85 -23.45 10.01
C ASN A 273 2.62 -22.27 9.09
N ARG A 274 3.20 -21.12 9.45
CA ARG A 274 3.12 -19.90 8.66
C ARG A 274 4.11 -19.92 7.52
N ARG A 275 3.66 -19.48 6.35
CA ARG A 275 4.46 -19.37 5.12
C ARG A 275 4.25 -18.01 4.49
N ILE A 276 5.31 -17.50 3.88
CA ILE A 276 5.23 -16.50 2.80
C ILE A 276 5.88 -17.13 1.58
N MET A 277 5.16 -17.12 0.46
CA MET A 277 5.60 -17.75 -0.78
C MET A 277 5.53 -16.75 -1.94
N GLU A 278 6.53 -16.76 -2.79
CA GLU A 278 6.51 -16.10 -4.10
C GLU A 278 6.21 -17.14 -5.19
N PHE A 279 5.39 -16.73 -6.16
CA PHE A 279 4.98 -17.56 -7.28
C PHE A 279 5.63 -17.12 -8.58
N VAL A 280 6.53 -17.93 -9.11
CA VAL A 280 7.36 -17.63 -10.27
C VAL A 280 7.09 -18.63 -11.38
N ASP A 281 6.42 -18.21 -12.45
CA ASP A 281 6.23 -19.01 -13.67
C ASP A 281 7.59 -19.23 -14.35
N LEU A 282 8.17 -20.42 -14.17
CA LEU A 282 9.55 -20.72 -14.61
C LEU A 282 9.60 -21.23 -16.05
N ASP A 283 8.52 -21.84 -16.54
CA ASP A 283 8.46 -22.40 -17.89
C ASP A 283 7.79 -21.47 -18.91
N GLY A 284 7.18 -20.37 -18.44
CA GLY A 284 6.55 -19.32 -19.24
C GLY A 284 5.18 -19.72 -19.79
N ASN A 285 4.52 -20.72 -19.21
CA ASN A 285 3.21 -21.20 -19.66
C ASN A 285 2.05 -20.32 -19.16
N GLY A 286 2.33 -19.37 -18.28
CA GLY A 286 1.38 -18.42 -17.69
C GLY A 286 0.71 -18.92 -16.41
N MET A 287 1.00 -20.12 -15.95
CA MET A 287 0.40 -20.75 -14.77
C MET A 287 1.48 -21.11 -13.76
N ILE A 288 1.07 -21.27 -12.52
CA ILE A 288 1.84 -21.92 -11.47
C ILE A 288 1.33 -23.35 -11.38
N ASP A 289 2.05 -24.27 -12.00
CA ASP A 289 1.66 -25.68 -12.12
C ASP A 289 2.81 -26.68 -11.87
N ASP A 290 4.00 -26.20 -11.48
CA ASP A 290 5.08 -27.02 -10.93
C ASP A 290 5.54 -26.55 -9.52
N ASN A 291 5.93 -27.49 -8.66
CA ASN A 291 6.39 -27.17 -7.30
C ASN A 291 7.68 -26.33 -7.27
N SER A 292 8.49 -26.34 -8.34
CA SER A 292 9.67 -25.48 -8.47
C SER A 292 9.34 -24.00 -8.68
N GLU A 293 8.09 -23.69 -9.03
CA GLU A 293 7.56 -22.34 -9.24
C GLU A 293 7.09 -21.67 -7.94
N VAL A 294 7.14 -22.42 -6.83
CA VAL A 294 6.80 -21.92 -5.49
C VAL A 294 8.10 -21.71 -4.71
N GLN A 295 8.46 -20.45 -4.48
CA GLN A 295 9.61 -20.08 -3.67
C GLN A 295 9.15 -19.67 -2.27
N PHE A 296 9.79 -20.21 -1.24
CA PHE A 296 9.46 -19.85 0.15
C PHE A 296 10.34 -18.70 0.62
N LEU A 297 9.74 -17.52 0.78
CA LEU A 297 10.41 -16.37 1.37
C LEU A 297 10.47 -16.47 2.90
N TYR A 298 9.43 -17.02 3.54
CA TYR A 298 9.41 -17.24 4.98
C TYR A 298 8.82 -18.61 5.34
N ARG A 299 9.45 -19.25 6.32
CA ARG A 299 9.06 -20.55 6.86
C ARG A 299 9.17 -20.54 8.38
N GLN A 300 8.05 -20.57 9.08
CA GLN A 300 8.04 -20.56 10.55
C GLN A 300 8.84 -21.71 11.19
N ASP A 301 8.86 -22.89 10.56
CA ASP A 301 9.60 -24.05 11.05
C ASP A 301 11.12 -23.96 10.85
N LEU A 302 11.59 -23.00 10.05
CA LEU A 302 13.00 -22.72 9.81
C LEU A 302 13.45 -21.38 10.39
N ALA A 303 12.51 -20.46 10.64
CA ALA A 303 12.80 -19.12 11.12
C ALA A 303 13.54 -19.15 12.47
N ALA A 304 14.64 -18.41 12.55
CA ALA A 304 15.43 -18.18 13.76
C ALA A 304 14.74 -17.20 14.72
N THR A 305 13.41 -17.23 14.78
CA THR A 305 12.58 -16.46 15.71
C THR A 305 12.29 -17.28 16.98
N PRO A 306 11.95 -16.65 18.12
CA PRO A 306 11.45 -17.39 19.28
C PRO A 306 10.28 -18.32 18.89
N ALA A 307 10.16 -19.51 19.49
CA ALA A 307 9.09 -20.46 19.14
C ALA A 307 7.66 -19.94 19.43
N SER A 308 7.52 -18.88 20.24
CA SER A 308 6.28 -18.16 20.48
C SER A 308 6.02 -17.04 19.46
N TRP A 309 6.95 -16.81 18.53
CA TRP A 309 6.85 -15.86 17.43
C TRP A 309 6.51 -16.61 16.15
N GLY A 310 5.71 -15.96 15.33
CA GLY A 310 5.30 -16.42 14.03
C GLY A 310 4.33 -15.39 13.48
N ILE A 311 4.35 -15.21 12.16
CA ILE A 311 3.33 -14.46 11.44
C ILE A 311 1.94 -14.85 11.99
N PRO A 312 1.04 -13.90 12.23
CA PRO A 312 -0.24 -14.19 12.88
C PRO A 312 -1.11 -15.12 12.04
N SER A 313 -2.03 -15.82 12.71
CA SER A 313 -3.12 -16.59 12.06
C SER A 313 -4.17 -15.71 11.40
N SER A 314 -4.13 -14.41 11.59
CA SER A 314 -5.02 -13.49 10.91
C SER A 314 -4.17 -12.32 10.48
N VAL A 315 -3.58 -12.48 9.29
CA VAL A 315 -3.04 -11.35 8.54
C VAL A 315 -4.23 -10.67 7.89
N MET A 316 -4.30 -9.35 8.03
CA MET A 316 -5.33 -8.56 7.33
C MET A 316 -4.78 -7.95 6.05
N ASP A 317 -3.50 -7.59 6.05
CA ASP A 317 -2.81 -7.04 4.90
C ASP A 317 -1.33 -7.44 4.94
N VAL A 318 -0.72 -7.60 3.78
CA VAL A 318 0.71 -7.84 3.60
C VAL A 318 1.16 -6.96 2.46
N GLU A 319 2.22 -6.18 2.67
CA GLU A 319 2.65 -5.21 1.67
C GLU A 319 4.14 -4.91 1.79
N TYR A 320 4.82 -4.81 0.64
CA TYR A 320 6.19 -4.35 0.60
C TYR A 320 6.25 -2.83 0.77
N ALA A 321 7.12 -2.37 1.66
CA ALA A 321 7.49 -0.96 1.70
C ALA A 321 8.48 -0.64 0.57
N PRO A 322 8.61 0.64 0.17
CA PRO A 322 9.55 1.02 -0.89
C PRO A 322 11.04 0.82 -0.54
N ASP A 323 11.35 0.52 0.73
CA ASP A 323 12.70 0.12 1.17
C ASP A 323 13.00 -1.38 0.92
N GLY A 324 12.06 -2.13 0.35
CA GLY A 324 12.17 -3.56 0.06
C GLY A 324 11.82 -4.47 1.24
N SER A 325 11.49 -3.93 2.41
CA SER A 325 11.04 -4.73 3.55
C SER A 325 9.58 -5.10 3.44
N LEU A 326 9.24 -6.31 3.89
CA LEU A 326 7.88 -6.84 3.83
C LEU A 326 7.17 -6.63 5.16
N PHE A 327 6.01 -5.99 5.15
CA PHE A 327 5.21 -5.75 6.35
C PHE A 327 4.01 -6.66 6.39
N VAL A 328 3.66 -7.13 7.59
CA VAL A 328 2.48 -7.96 7.84
C VAL A 328 1.64 -7.33 8.94
N LEU A 329 0.38 -7.06 8.62
CA LEU A 329 -0.60 -6.45 9.52
C LEU A 329 -1.35 -7.53 10.31
N ASP A 330 -1.08 -7.61 11.62
CA ASP A 330 -1.69 -8.56 12.55
C ASP A 330 -2.93 -7.95 13.21
N VAL A 331 -4.11 -8.39 12.77
CA VAL A 331 -5.38 -7.95 13.34
C VAL A 331 -5.75 -8.67 14.64
N THR A 332 -5.11 -9.80 14.95
CA THR A 332 -5.45 -10.58 16.17
C THR A 332 -4.84 -9.95 17.42
N ASN A 333 -3.66 -9.35 17.28
CA ASN A 333 -2.92 -8.75 18.39
C ASN A 333 -2.65 -7.25 18.21
N ASP A 334 -3.20 -6.64 17.16
CA ASP A 334 -2.99 -5.24 16.77
C ASP A 334 -1.50 -4.89 16.68
N ARG A 335 -0.79 -5.63 15.81
CA ARG A 335 0.66 -5.51 15.60
C ARG A 335 1.02 -5.31 14.14
N ILE A 336 2.21 -4.78 13.94
CA ILE A 336 2.85 -4.72 12.64
C ILE A 336 4.18 -5.46 12.74
N TRP A 337 4.32 -6.47 11.90
CA TRP A 337 5.57 -7.22 11.74
C TRP A 337 6.30 -6.66 10.53
N ARG A 338 7.64 -6.65 10.60
CA ARG A 338 8.53 -6.32 9.49
C ARG A 338 9.46 -7.50 9.24
N LEU A 339 9.62 -7.83 7.98
CA LEU A 339 10.53 -8.87 7.49
C LEU A 339 11.57 -8.22 6.57
N VAL A 340 12.84 -8.51 6.81
CA VAL A 340 13.98 -7.98 6.05
C VAL A 340 14.99 -9.09 5.83
N ASP A 341 15.40 -9.30 4.60
CA ASP A 341 16.50 -10.21 4.25
C ASP A 341 17.82 -9.53 4.65
N LEU A 342 18.40 -9.95 5.78
CA LEU A 342 19.58 -9.33 6.38
C LEU A 342 20.87 -9.94 5.87
N ASP A 343 20.83 -11.22 5.51
CA ASP A 343 22.01 -11.95 5.04
C ASP A 343 22.09 -12.11 3.52
N GLY A 344 21.07 -11.63 2.81
CA GLY A 344 21.00 -11.58 1.35
C GLY A 344 20.77 -12.94 0.72
N ASP A 345 20.18 -13.89 1.46
CA ASP A 345 19.92 -15.25 0.99
C ASP A 345 18.60 -15.39 0.22
N GLY A 346 17.84 -14.30 0.08
CA GLY A 346 16.54 -14.24 -0.57
C GLY A 346 15.39 -14.71 0.32
N THR A 347 15.62 -14.91 1.61
CA THR A 347 14.60 -15.35 2.57
C THR A 347 14.57 -14.48 3.83
N PHE A 348 13.58 -14.72 4.68
CA PHE A 348 13.35 -14.01 5.93
C PHE A 348 13.44 -14.96 7.14
N ASN A 349 14.29 -15.98 7.08
CA ASN A 349 14.40 -17.03 8.10
C ASN A 349 15.59 -16.86 9.05
N GLY A 350 16.54 -15.99 8.72
CA GLY A 350 17.74 -15.71 9.47
C GLY A 350 17.49 -14.97 10.80
N PRO A 351 18.50 -14.94 11.70
CA PRO A 351 18.39 -14.22 12.97
C PRO A 351 18.18 -12.71 12.76
N GLY A 352 17.10 -12.17 13.30
CA GLY A 352 16.79 -10.74 13.24
C GLY A 352 16.02 -10.30 11.99
N GLU A 353 15.77 -11.20 11.06
CA GLU A 353 15.05 -10.92 9.81
C GLU A 353 13.56 -10.70 10.00
N VAL A 354 13.03 -11.08 11.16
CA VAL A 354 11.63 -10.86 11.53
C VAL A 354 11.56 -10.10 12.85
N SER A 355 10.94 -8.93 12.84
CA SER A 355 10.74 -8.10 14.02
C SER A 355 9.28 -7.62 14.13
N ILE A 356 8.87 -7.29 15.35
CA ILE A 356 7.65 -6.51 15.60
C ILE A 356 8.09 -5.06 15.66
N VAL A 357 7.58 -4.23 14.76
CA VAL A 357 7.89 -2.79 14.69
C VAL A 357 6.80 -1.94 15.31
N TYR A 358 5.60 -2.49 15.51
CA TYR A 358 4.53 -1.83 16.25
C TYR A 358 3.71 -2.85 17.03
N GLN A 359 3.31 -2.49 18.25
CA GLN A 359 2.34 -3.23 19.03
C GLN A 359 1.43 -2.28 19.82
N ALA A 360 0.12 -2.36 19.57
CA ALA A 360 -0.92 -1.52 20.18
C ALA A 360 -0.77 -1.39 21.70
N SER A 361 -0.66 -2.51 22.40
CA SER A 361 -0.52 -2.52 23.86
C SER A 361 0.76 -1.83 24.36
N VAL A 362 1.83 -1.82 23.57
CA VAL A 362 3.10 -1.15 23.92
C VAL A 362 3.02 0.33 23.62
N ALA A 363 2.50 0.71 22.44
CA ALA A 363 2.24 2.10 22.08
C ALA A 363 1.33 2.79 23.12
N ALA A 364 0.24 2.13 23.53
CA ALA A 364 -0.66 2.63 24.57
C ALA A 364 0.05 2.83 25.92
N ALA A 365 0.92 1.88 26.33
CA ALA A 365 1.69 2.00 27.56
C ALA A 365 2.70 3.16 27.54
N ASN A 366 3.22 3.49 26.37
CA ASN A 366 4.14 4.61 26.14
C ASN A 366 3.41 5.95 25.92
N GLY A 367 2.08 5.93 25.79
CA GLY A 367 1.25 7.12 25.56
C GLY A 367 1.08 7.52 24.09
N GLY A 368 1.42 6.63 23.16
CA GLY A 368 1.13 6.77 21.73
C GLY A 368 -0.30 6.40 21.35
N VAL A 369 -0.62 6.53 20.06
CA VAL A 369 -1.90 6.14 19.49
C VAL A 369 -1.94 4.61 19.34
N GLU A 370 -2.96 4.00 19.94
CA GLU A 370 -3.28 2.58 19.77
C GLU A 370 -4.08 2.39 18.48
N ILE A 371 -3.68 1.46 17.61
CA ILE A 371 -4.54 0.93 16.54
C ILE A 371 -5.36 -0.23 17.11
N ASP A 372 -6.63 -0.29 16.77
CA ASP A 372 -7.56 -1.37 17.08
C ASP A 372 -8.22 -1.83 15.78
N PHE A 373 -8.18 -3.15 15.55
CA PHE A 373 -8.74 -3.80 14.37
C PHE A 373 -8.18 -3.20 13.05
N PRO A 374 -6.85 -3.23 12.84
CA PRO A 374 -6.23 -2.67 11.65
C PRO A 374 -6.66 -3.39 10.38
N ARG A 375 -6.81 -2.65 9.29
CA ARG A 375 -7.37 -3.13 8.01
C ARG A 375 -6.44 -3.12 6.83
N THR A 376 -5.70 -2.06 6.65
CA THR A 376 -4.81 -1.91 5.50
C THR A 376 -3.65 -1.02 5.90
N ILE A 377 -2.52 -1.25 5.25
CA ILE A 377 -1.27 -0.54 5.50
C ILE A 377 -0.74 0.03 4.18
N GLY A 378 -0.22 1.25 4.24
CA GLY A 378 0.38 1.93 3.10
C GLY A 378 1.64 2.66 3.50
N PHE A 379 2.53 2.87 2.53
CA PHE A 379 3.88 3.37 2.78
C PHE A 379 4.26 4.50 1.84
N VAL A 380 5.13 5.37 2.33
CA VAL A 380 5.89 6.29 1.50
C VAL A 380 7.24 6.54 2.15
N LEU A 381 8.28 6.66 1.34
CA LEU A 381 9.58 7.13 1.81
C LEU A 381 9.57 8.65 1.87
N ARG A 382 9.93 9.21 3.01
CA ARG A 382 10.22 10.63 3.14
C ARG A 382 11.34 10.99 2.18
N ALA A 383 11.04 11.93 1.29
CA ALA A 383 12.03 12.50 0.39
C ALA A 383 13.10 13.23 1.20
N ILE A 384 14.38 13.01 0.85
CA ILE A 384 15.47 13.79 1.45
C ILE A 384 15.69 15.01 0.55
N PRO A 385 15.54 16.25 1.07
CA PRO A 385 15.84 17.44 0.29
C PRO A 385 17.28 17.37 -0.24
N GLY A 386 17.43 17.44 -1.56
CA GLY A 386 18.73 17.35 -2.23
C GLY A 386 19.14 15.95 -2.69
N ASP A 387 18.35 14.90 -2.45
CA ASP A 387 18.49 13.60 -3.14
C ASP A 387 17.84 13.73 -4.51
N LEU A 388 18.63 14.18 -5.48
CA LEU A 388 18.19 14.47 -6.85
C LEU A 388 18.32 13.25 -7.76
N THR A 389 19.07 12.25 -7.34
CA THR A 389 19.18 10.96 -8.02
C THR A 389 18.05 10.00 -7.64
N GLY A 390 17.44 10.17 -6.47
CA GLY A 390 16.47 9.24 -5.90
C GLY A 390 17.11 7.96 -5.38
N ASP A 391 18.43 7.94 -5.18
CA ASP A 391 19.16 6.76 -4.69
C ASP A 391 19.15 6.63 -3.16
N GLY A 392 18.40 7.52 -2.52
CA GLY A 392 18.24 7.56 -1.09
C GLY A 392 19.39 8.24 -0.36
N ASN A 393 20.42 8.75 -1.04
CA ASN A 393 21.55 9.42 -0.43
C ASN A 393 21.74 10.83 -1.02
N VAL A 394 22.17 11.78 -0.19
CA VAL A 394 22.59 13.10 -0.70
C VAL A 394 24.09 13.16 -0.80
N GLY A 395 24.62 13.20 -2.01
CA GLY A 395 26.04 13.20 -2.26
C GLY A 395 26.48 13.92 -3.52
N SER A 396 27.65 13.50 -4.02
CA SER A 396 28.27 14.15 -5.17
C SER A 396 27.50 13.96 -6.48
N ALA A 397 26.72 12.88 -6.59
CA ALA A 397 25.89 12.64 -7.76
C ALA A 397 24.76 13.67 -7.83
N ASP A 398 24.10 13.93 -6.71
CA ASP A 398 23.03 14.95 -6.61
C ASP A 398 23.58 16.36 -6.81
N LEU A 399 24.74 16.65 -6.21
CA LEU A 399 25.41 17.93 -6.43
C LEU A 399 25.73 18.16 -7.91
N ALA A 400 26.13 17.11 -8.65
CA ALA A 400 26.36 17.24 -10.08
C ALA A 400 25.07 17.54 -10.85
N ILE A 401 23.94 16.96 -10.46
CA ILE A 401 22.61 17.26 -11.04
C ILE A 401 22.22 18.71 -10.75
N LEU A 402 22.36 19.16 -9.50
CA LEU A 402 22.06 20.53 -9.09
C LEU A 402 22.89 21.55 -9.89
N LEU A 403 24.21 21.37 -9.92
CA LEU A 403 25.11 22.28 -10.65
C LEU A 403 24.90 22.22 -12.16
N GLY A 404 24.50 21.06 -12.71
CA GLY A 404 24.12 20.91 -14.12
C GLY A 404 22.85 21.68 -14.49
N SER A 405 22.00 21.97 -13.50
CA SER A 405 20.72 22.66 -13.67
C SER A 405 20.76 24.13 -13.28
N TRP A 406 21.96 24.67 -12.99
CA TRP A 406 22.15 26.02 -12.45
C TRP A 406 21.57 27.11 -13.35
N GLY A 407 20.75 27.99 -12.78
CA GLY A 407 20.09 29.08 -13.50
C GLY A 407 18.56 29.03 -13.39
N PRO A 408 17.86 29.85 -14.19
CA PRO A 408 16.40 29.92 -14.15
C PRO A 408 15.77 28.59 -14.56
N CYS A 409 14.72 28.19 -13.85
CA CYS A 409 13.93 27.02 -14.21
C CYS A 409 13.25 27.20 -15.57
N PRO A 410 13.03 26.11 -16.32
CA PRO A 410 12.23 26.15 -17.53
C PRO A 410 10.78 26.57 -17.21
N PRO A 411 10.07 27.22 -18.16
CA PRO A 411 8.67 27.55 -17.96
C PRO A 411 7.84 26.26 -17.81
N ALA A 412 6.84 26.30 -16.93
CA ALA A 412 5.91 25.19 -16.75
C ALA A 412 5.32 24.72 -18.10
N PRO A 413 5.16 23.41 -18.33
CA PRO A 413 5.15 22.34 -17.32
C PRO A 413 6.48 21.59 -17.14
N ASP A 414 7.58 22.05 -17.75
CA ASP A 414 8.86 21.34 -17.66
C ASP A 414 9.36 21.32 -16.20
N PRO A 415 9.76 20.15 -15.66
CA PRO A 415 10.13 20.02 -14.25
C PRO A 415 11.48 20.69 -13.97
N CYS A 416 11.62 21.22 -12.76
CA CYS A 416 12.86 21.80 -12.24
C CYS A 416 13.21 21.16 -10.89
N SER A 417 13.55 19.86 -10.90
CA SER A 417 13.75 19.09 -9.66
C SER A 417 14.87 19.62 -8.77
N ALA A 418 15.83 20.37 -9.34
CA ALA A 418 16.94 20.96 -8.61
C ALA A 418 16.62 22.32 -7.95
N ASP A 419 15.44 22.91 -8.19
CA ASP A 419 14.95 24.09 -7.45
C ASP A 419 14.30 23.61 -6.15
N LEU A 420 15.15 23.33 -5.18
CA LEU A 420 14.80 22.82 -3.85
C LEU A 420 14.15 23.90 -2.98
N SER A 421 14.38 25.17 -3.29
CA SER A 421 13.81 26.32 -2.58
C SER A 421 12.44 26.75 -3.12
N GLY A 422 12.10 26.33 -4.34
CA GLY A 422 10.85 26.64 -5.02
C GLY A 422 10.76 28.11 -5.47
N ASP A 423 11.89 28.80 -5.63
CA ASP A 423 11.94 30.23 -5.97
C ASP A 423 11.94 30.51 -7.49
N GLY A 424 11.93 29.45 -8.30
CA GLY A 424 11.91 29.49 -9.76
C GLY A 424 13.31 29.52 -10.39
N ALA A 425 14.38 29.33 -9.63
CA ALA A 425 15.73 29.21 -10.15
C ALA A 425 16.61 28.28 -9.30
N VAL A 426 17.47 27.50 -9.96
CA VAL A 426 18.51 26.72 -9.29
C VAL A 426 19.72 27.60 -9.01
N GLY A 427 20.02 27.81 -7.74
CA GLY A 427 21.12 28.67 -7.32
C GLY A 427 21.69 28.32 -5.94
N SER A 428 22.21 29.35 -5.27
CA SER A 428 22.89 29.16 -3.99
C SER A 428 21.96 28.74 -2.85
N ALA A 429 20.66 29.06 -2.94
CA ALA A 429 19.67 28.63 -1.96
C ALA A 429 19.50 27.11 -2.00
N ASP A 430 19.34 26.54 -3.19
CA ASP A 430 19.21 25.11 -3.42
C ASP A 430 20.50 24.37 -3.06
N LEU A 431 21.64 24.93 -3.45
CA LEU A 431 22.94 24.38 -3.05
C LEU A 431 23.09 24.32 -1.53
N ALA A 432 22.60 25.33 -0.80
CA ALA A 432 22.63 25.33 0.66
C ALA A 432 21.71 24.26 1.25
N ILE A 433 20.54 24.02 0.65
CA ILE A 433 19.63 22.93 1.05
C ILE A 433 20.30 21.57 0.83
N LEU A 434 20.86 21.32 -0.36
CA LEU A 434 21.54 20.07 -0.68
C LEU A 434 22.74 19.83 0.26
N LEU A 435 23.61 20.82 0.44
CA LEU A 435 24.77 20.69 1.33
C LEU A 435 24.37 20.57 2.80
N GLY A 436 23.24 21.16 3.21
CA GLY A 436 22.67 21.00 4.54
C GLY A 436 22.24 19.56 4.82
N ASN A 437 21.87 18.80 3.78
CA ASN A 437 21.51 17.40 3.85
C ASN A 437 22.65 16.47 3.42
N TRP A 438 23.89 16.97 3.26
CA TRP A 438 24.99 16.15 2.73
C TRP A 438 25.27 14.92 3.59
N GLY A 439 25.24 13.74 2.96
CA GLY A 439 25.43 12.46 3.62
C GLY A 439 24.21 11.95 4.40
N ALA A 440 23.05 12.61 4.29
CA ALA A 440 21.78 12.03 4.72
C ALA A 440 21.44 10.77 3.90
N GLY A 441 20.71 9.83 4.52
CA GLY A 441 20.36 8.55 3.91
C GLY A 441 21.34 7.40 4.15
N ARG A 442 22.27 7.58 5.11
CA ARG A 442 23.32 6.62 5.47
C ARG A 442 23.03 5.80 6.70
#